data_AF-A0A938EF19-F1
#
_entry.id   AF-A0A938EF19-F1
#
_cell.length_a   1.000
_cell.length_b   1.000
_cell.length_c   1.000
_cell.angle_alpha   90.00
_cell.angle_beta   90.00
_cell.angle_gamma   90.00
#
_symmetry.space_group_name_H-M   'P 1'
#
loop_
_entity.id
_entity.type
_entity.pdbx_description
1 polymer ?
#
loop_
_entity_poly.entity_id
_entity_poly.type
_entity_poly.pdbx_seq_one_letter_code
_entity_poly.pdbx_strand_id
1 'polypeptide(L)'
;MPLPADHDPKFAAYAHPERLVTTQWLEDHLADDGLVVLECNEDVLLYHTGHIPGARKLDWHIDLNDEVTRDYIDAEGFAAMCAARGIGRGTTVVIYGDNFNWWAAYALWVFSLFGHPDVRLLDGGRAAWVAEGRDTTTDEPAVAPADYPVVARDDAAIRAFKEDVLAHIGQGPLVDVRSPGEFTGELLHMPDYPQEGVQRGGHVPTASSVPWKRAANEDGTFKTADELRAIYEGEIGLASGDDVVTYCRIGERSSHTWFVLTHLLGFEHVRNYDGSWVEWGNAVRVPIEKP
;
A
#
# COMPACT_ATOMS: atom_id res chain seq x y z
N MET A 1 -7.74 -19.38 12.94
CA MET A 1 -6.66 -18.72 13.72
C MET A 1 -5.64 -18.25 12.71
N PRO A 2 -5.00 -17.09 12.91
CA PRO A 2 -3.97 -16.62 11.98
C PRO A 2 -2.86 -17.67 11.88
N LEU A 3 -2.29 -17.79 10.68
CA LEU A 3 -1.09 -18.60 10.45
C LEU A 3 0.09 -18.04 11.26
N PRO A 4 1.11 -18.86 11.59
CA PRO A 4 2.30 -18.37 12.25
C PRO A 4 2.98 -17.25 11.46
N ALA A 5 3.67 -16.33 12.14
CA ALA A 5 4.49 -15.31 11.50
C ALA A 5 5.67 -15.96 10.77
N ASP A 6 6.18 -15.30 9.73
CA ASP A 6 7.48 -15.66 9.17
C ASP A 6 8.59 -15.24 10.15
N HIS A 7 9.53 -16.14 10.39
CA HIS A 7 10.66 -15.93 11.30
C HIS A 7 11.98 -15.73 10.56
N ASP A 8 11.94 -15.39 9.28
CA ASP A 8 13.13 -15.05 8.52
C ASP A 8 13.95 -13.96 9.26
N PRO A 9 15.27 -14.17 9.47
CA PRO A 9 16.12 -13.22 10.16
C PRO A 9 16.12 -11.80 9.56
N LYS A 10 15.83 -11.66 8.26
CA LYS A 10 15.70 -10.37 7.59
C LYS A 10 14.64 -9.49 8.24
N PHE A 11 13.55 -10.08 8.72
CA PHE A 11 12.42 -9.34 9.28
C PHE A 11 12.60 -9.02 10.76
N ALA A 12 13.53 -9.68 11.46
CA ALA A 12 13.70 -9.58 12.91
C ALA A 12 13.95 -8.14 13.43
N ALA A 13 14.47 -7.25 12.58
CA ALA A 13 14.75 -5.86 12.92
C ALA A 13 13.59 -4.89 12.66
N TYR A 14 12.52 -5.33 11.97
CA TYR A 14 11.30 -4.56 11.75
C TYR A 14 10.46 -4.50 13.02
N ALA A 15 9.65 -3.45 13.17
CA ALA A 15 8.77 -3.28 14.32
C ALA A 15 7.64 -4.33 14.36
N HIS A 16 7.10 -4.66 13.19
CA HIS A 16 6.02 -5.64 13.00
C HIS A 16 6.42 -6.71 11.96
N PRO A 17 7.33 -7.63 12.30
CA PRO A 17 7.80 -8.66 11.37
C PRO A 17 6.67 -9.55 10.85
N GLU A 18 5.59 -9.71 11.62
CA GLU A 18 4.40 -10.48 11.23
C GLU A 18 3.65 -9.91 10.02
N ARG A 19 3.97 -8.69 9.56
CA ARG A 19 3.34 -8.03 8.40
C ARG A 19 4.00 -8.36 7.07
N LEU A 20 5.08 -9.13 7.08
CA LEU A 20 5.77 -9.61 5.88
C LEU A 20 5.92 -11.13 5.89
N VAL A 21 6.00 -11.68 4.68
CA VAL A 21 6.38 -13.08 4.47
C VAL A 21 7.37 -13.15 3.32
N THR A 22 8.30 -14.10 3.40
CA THR A 22 9.19 -14.46 2.30
C THR A 22 8.45 -15.30 1.25
N THR A 23 9.03 -15.36 0.06
CA THR A 23 8.59 -16.25 -1.01
C THR A 23 8.66 -17.72 -0.60
N GLN A 24 9.67 -18.11 0.20
CA GLN A 24 9.77 -19.48 0.72
C GLN A 24 8.65 -19.79 1.72
N TRP A 25 8.40 -18.90 2.68
CA TRP A 25 7.31 -19.08 3.63
C TRP A 25 5.98 -19.24 2.91
N LEU A 26 5.72 -18.41 1.89
CA LEU A 26 4.47 -18.49 1.14
C LEU A 26 4.34 -19.84 0.42
N GLU A 27 5.38 -20.28 -0.28
CA GLU A 27 5.41 -21.58 -0.96
C GLU A 27 5.11 -22.75 -0.01
N ASP A 28 5.73 -22.73 1.17
CA ASP A 28 5.56 -23.78 2.19
C ASP A 28 4.13 -23.85 2.76
N HIS A 29 3.36 -22.74 2.69
CA HIS A 29 2.03 -22.62 3.27
C HIS A 29 0.91 -22.51 2.22
N LEU A 30 1.19 -22.60 0.91
CA LEU A 30 0.16 -22.47 -0.15
C LEU A 30 -1.01 -23.46 0.00
N ALA A 31 -0.77 -24.61 0.63
CA ALA A 31 -1.77 -25.66 0.85
C ALA A 31 -2.46 -25.56 2.23
N ASP A 32 -2.09 -24.61 3.08
CA ASP A 32 -2.62 -24.50 4.43
C ASP A 32 -4.03 -23.91 4.44
N ASP A 33 -4.93 -24.55 5.20
CA ASP A 33 -6.25 -24.00 5.47
C ASP A 33 -6.14 -22.67 6.23
N GLY A 34 -6.92 -21.68 5.79
CA GLY A 34 -6.96 -20.37 6.44
C GLY A 34 -5.98 -19.35 5.87
N LEU A 35 -5.19 -19.69 4.85
CA LEU A 35 -4.44 -18.74 4.02
C LEU A 35 -5.26 -18.36 2.77
N VAL A 36 -5.23 -17.07 2.41
CA VAL A 36 -5.69 -16.58 1.11
C VAL A 36 -4.62 -15.68 0.51
N VAL A 37 -4.23 -15.98 -0.73
CA VAL A 37 -3.26 -15.19 -1.49
C VAL A 37 -4.01 -14.32 -2.50
N LEU A 38 -3.72 -13.01 -2.49
CA LEU A 38 -4.30 -12.04 -3.41
C LEU A 38 -3.23 -11.41 -4.29
N GLU A 39 -3.48 -11.34 -5.58
CA GLU A 39 -2.65 -10.57 -6.51
C GLU A 39 -3.34 -9.24 -6.87
N CYS A 40 -2.67 -8.12 -6.59
CA CYS A 40 -3.16 -6.77 -6.86
C CYS A 40 -2.10 -5.94 -7.60
N ASN A 41 -2.38 -5.61 -8.87
CA ASN A 41 -1.42 -5.04 -9.82
C ASN A 41 -1.86 -3.68 -10.36
N GLU A 42 -0.91 -2.93 -10.94
CA GLU A 42 -1.24 -1.78 -11.80
C GLU A 42 -1.88 -2.29 -13.10
N ASP A 43 -1.23 -3.26 -13.74
CA ASP A 43 -1.78 -3.93 -14.92
C ASP A 43 -2.79 -5.01 -14.48
N VAL A 44 -4.06 -4.66 -14.56
CA VAL A 44 -5.19 -5.53 -14.20
C VAL A 44 -5.28 -6.80 -15.07
N LEU A 45 -4.59 -6.87 -16.21
CA LEU A 45 -4.56 -8.06 -17.07
C LEU A 45 -3.43 -9.03 -16.70
N LEU A 46 -2.41 -8.57 -15.96
CA LEU A 46 -1.19 -9.32 -15.67
C LEU A 46 -1.45 -10.64 -14.92
N TYR A 47 -2.45 -10.68 -14.04
CA TYR A 47 -2.85 -11.90 -13.33
C TYR A 47 -3.18 -13.05 -14.29
N HIS A 48 -3.86 -12.75 -15.40
CA HIS A 48 -4.31 -13.77 -16.36
C HIS A 48 -3.15 -14.32 -17.23
N THR A 49 -1.97 -13.68 -17.20
CA THR A 49 -0.78 -14.20 -17.90
C THR A 49 -0.01 -15.23 -17.08
N GLY A 50 -0.39 -15.43 -15.82
CA GLY A 50 0.23 -16.37 -14.87
C GLY A 50 0.33 -15.74 -13.49
N HIS A 51 0.01 -16.48 -12.44
CA HIS A 51 -0.03 -16.03 -11.04
C HIS A 51 0.46 -17.15 -10.11
N ILE A 52 0.70 -16.82 -8.83
CA ILE A 52 1.05 -17.81 -7.80
C ILE A 52 -0.08 -18.84 -7.69
N PRO A 53 0.21 -20.16 -7.69
CA PRO A 53 -0.81 -21.19 -7.57
C PRO A 53 -1.77 -20.95 -6.39
N GLY A 54 -3.08 -20.94 -6.68
CA GLY A 54 -4.13 -20.69 -5.68
C GLY A 54 -4.39 -19.23 -5.35
N ALA A 55 -3.60 -18.28 -5.89
CA ALA A 55 -3.86 -16.86 -5.73
C ALA A 55 -5.17 -16.44 -6.43
N ARG A 56 -5.80 -15.39 -5.90
CA ARG A 56 -7.03 -14.80 -6.45
C ARG A 56 -6.74 -13.38 -6.88
N LYS A 57 -7.28 -12.97 -8.02
CA LYS A 57 -7.19 -11.58 -8.49
C LYS A 57 -7.92 -10.63 -7.53
N LEU A 58 -7.28 -9.52 -7.18
CA LEU A 58 -7.91 -8.35 -6.56
C LEU A 58 -7.61 -7.13 -7.43
N ASP A 59 -8.64 -6.61 -8.09
CA ASP A 59 -8.52 -5.43 -8.95
C ASP A 59 -8.77 -4.18 -8.10
N TRP A 60 -7.74 -3.36 -7.93
CA TRP A 60 -7.83 -2.18 -7.08
C TRP A 60 -8.94 -1.24 -7.52
N HIS A 61 -9.23 -1.15 -8.83
CA HIS A 61 -10.16 -0.16 -9.35
C HIS A 61 -11.61 -0.60 -9.18
N ILE A 62 -11.94 -1.85 -9.54
CA ILE A 62 -13.33 -2.32 -9.53
C ILE A 62 -13.73 -3.02 -8.21
N ASP A 63 -12.77 -3.60 -7.48
CA ASP A 63 -13.10 -4.35 -6.25
C ASP A 63 -12.98 -3.50 -4.98
N LEU A 64 -12.23 -2.38 -5.01
CA LEU A 64 -11.91 -1.60 -3.79
C LEU A 64 -12.43 -0.15 -3.82
N ASN A 65 -12.89 0.36 -4.97
CA ASN A 65 -13.43 1.72 -5.10
C ASN A 65 -14.93 1.71 -5.40
N ASP A 66 -15.61 2.76 -5.00
CA ASP A 66 -16.98 3.04 -5.43
C ASP A 66 -17.00 3.40 -6.93
N GLU A 67 -18.03 2.93 -7.63
CA GLU A 67 -18.13 3.10 -9.09
C GLU A 67 -18.41 4.54 -9.53
N VAL A 68 -18.93 5.39 -8.64
CA VAL A 68 -19.44 6.72 -8.97
C VAL A 68 -18.68 7.82 -8.23
N THR A 69 -18.50 7.63 -6.93
CA THR A 69 -17.84 8.55 -6.02
C THR A 69 -16.36 8.20 -5.97
N ARG A 70 -15.49 9.21 -5.94
CA ARG A 70 -14.07 8.98 -5.66
C ARG A 70 -13.88 8.69 -4.16
N ASP A 71 -14.28 7.49 -3.76
CA ASP A 71 -14.08 6.93 -2.43
C ASP A 71 -13.95 5.40 -2.51
N TYR A 72 -13.57 4.77 -1.41
CA TYR A 72 -13.55 3.32 -1.29
C TYR A 72 -14.96 2.75 -1.13
N ILE A 73 -15.12 1.46 -1.41
CA ILE A 73 -16.34 0.71 -1.12
C ILE A 73 -16.79 0.86 0.34
N ASP A 74 -18.06 0.62 0.60
CA ASP A 74 -18.63 0.60 1.95
C ASP A 74 -18.40 -0.75 2.67
N ALA A 75 -18.96 -0.86 3.88
CA ALA A 75 -18.79 -2.04 4.73
C ALA A 75 -19.41 -3.30 4.11
N GLU A 76 -20.56 -3.16 3.46
CA GLU A 76 -21.28 -4.22 2.77
C GLU A 76 -20.50 -4.68 1.53
N GLY A 77 -20.00 -3.74 0.72
CA GLY A 77 -19.15 -4.01 -0.43
C GLY A 77 -17.88 -4.75 -0.04
N PHE A 78 -17.19 -4.30 1.01
CA PHE A 78 -15.98 -4.97 1.49
C PHE A 78 -16.25 -6.37 2.01
N ALA A 79 -17.35 -6.57 2.74
CA ALA A 79 -17.75 -7.89 3.23
C ALA A 79 -18.08 -8.84 2.07
N ALA A 80 -18.81 -8.37 1.06
CA ALA A 80 -19.13 -9.15 -0.13
C ALA A 80 -17.88 -9.51 -0.95
N MET A 81 -16.95 -8.56 -1.11
CA MET A 81 -15.66 -8.75 -1.79
C MET A 81 -14.83 -9.85 -1.09
N CYS A 82 -14.72 -9.78 0.23
CA CYS A 82 -14.04 -10.80 1.04
C CYS A 82 -14.72 -12.17 0.93
N ALA A 83 -16.06 -12.20 1.09
CA ALA A 83 -16.85 -13.41 1.02
C ALA A 83 -16.72 -14.12 -0.33
N ALA A 84 -16.85 -13.40 -1.45
CA ALA A 84 -16.70 -13.94 -2.80
C ALA A 84 -15.30 -14.52 -3.05
N ARG A 85 -14.30 -13.98 -2.36
CA ARG A 85 -12.92 -14.47 -2.37
C ARG A 85 -12.64 -15.42 -1.22
N GLY A 86 -13.62 -16.09 -0.60
CA GLY A 86 -13.36 -17.10 0.42
C GLY A 86 -12.55 -16.61 1.64
N ILE A 87 -12.57 -15.30 1.92
CA ILE A 87 -11.89 -14.69 3.06
C ILE A 87 -12.89 -14.61 4.21
N GLY A 88 -12.59 -15.29 5.31
CA GLY A 88 -13.28 -15.10 6.58
C GLY A 88 -12.52 -14.14 7.49
N ARG A 89 -13.13 -13.70 8.59
CA ARG A 89 -12.50 -12.72 9.49
C ARG A 89 -11.22 -13.22 10.19
N GLY A 90 -11.04 -14.53 10.27
CA GLY A 90 -9.86 -15.18 10.88
C GLY A 90 -8.85 -15.74 9.88
N THR A 91 -9.01 -15.44 8.59
CA THR A 91 -8.12 -15.82 7.49
C THR A 91 -6.85 -14.96 7.55
N THR A 92 -5.68 -15.56 7.29
CA THR A 92 -4.47 -14.79 6.99
C THR A 92 -4.49 -14.44 5.51
N VAL A 93 -4.38 -13.15 5.20
CA VAL A 93 -4.35 -12.65 3.81
C VAL A 93 -2.94 -12.22 3.45
N VAL A 94 -2.35 -12.84 2.42
CA VAL A 94 -1.06 -12.41 1.84
C VAL A 94 -1.34 -11.74 0.51
N ILE A 95 -0.91 -10.49 0.36
CA ILE A 95 -1.09 -9.71 -0.86
C ILE A 95 0.26 -9.51 -1.54
N TYR A 96 0.30 -9.66 -2.87
CA TYR A 96 1.46 -9.36 -3.69
C TYR A 96 1.05 -8.69 -5.00
N GLY A 97 1.99 -8.06 -5.69
CA GLY A 97 1.72 -7.44 -6.97
C GLY A 97 2.96 -7.07 -7.75
N ASP A 98 2.74 -6.44 -8.91
CA ASP A 98 3.77 -5.83 -9.73
C ASP A 98 4.41 -4.59 -9.07
N ASN A 99 5.44 -4.05 -9.72
CA ASN A 99 6.00 -2.72 -9.44
C ASN A 99 6.28 -2.49 -7.94
N PHE A 100 7.05 -3.39 -7.32
CA PHE A 100 7.48 -3.28 -5.92
C PHE A 100 6.29 -3.23 -4.93
N ASN A 101 5.22 -3.98 -5.20
CA ASN A 101 4.04 -4.12 -4.34
C ASN A 101 3.23 -2.84 -4.07
N TRP A 102 3.38 -1.77 -4.85
CA TRP A 102 2.63 -0.52 -4.57
C TRP A 102 1.09 -0.70 -4.49
N TRP A 103 0.45 -1.43 -5.40
CA TRP A 103 -0.98 -1.75 -5.34
C TRP A 103 -1.31 -2.82 -4.31
N ALA A 104 -0.38 -3.73 -4.00
CA ALA A 104 -0.54 -4.67 -2.91
C ALA A 104 -0.55 -3.97 -1.54
N ALA A 105 0.34 -2.99 -1.33
CA ALA A 105 0.36 -2.15 -0.14
C ALA A 105 -0.90 -1.27 -0.04
N TYR A 106 -1.40 -0.76 -1.17
CA TYR A 106 -2.68 -0.05 -1.23
C TYR A 106 -3.84 -0.94 -0.81
N ALA A 107 -3.91 -2.16 -1.35
CA ALA A 107 -4.94 -3.13 -0.97
C ALA A 107 -4.85 -3.47 0.53
N LEU A 108 -3.65 -3.68 1.08
CA LEU A 108 -3.45 -3.91 2.51
C LEU A 108 -3.93 -2.71 3.34
N TRP A 109 -3.64 -1.48 2.90
CA TRP A 109 -4.12 -0.27 3.56
C TRP A 109 -5.66 -0.19 3.54
N VAL A 110 -6.32 -0.54 2.43
CA VAL A 110 -7.79 -0.62 2.36
C VAL A 110 -8.33 -1.69 3.32
N PHE A 111 -7.73 -2.89 3.38
CA PHE A 111 -8.11 -3.91 4.36
C PHE A 111 -7.97 -3.42 5.81
N SER A 112 -7.02 -2.53 6.08
CA SER A 112 -6.78 -1.93 7.39
C SER A 112 -7.89 -0.94 7.78
N LEU A 113 -8.51 -0.24 6.82
CA LEU A 113 -9.70 0.59 7.08
C LEU A 113 -10.88 -0.23 7.63
N PHE A 114 -10.98 -1.50 7.25
CA PHE A 114 -12.00 -2.44 7.75
C PHE A 114 -11.47 -3.34 8.88
N GLY A 115 -10.26 -3.05 9.36
CA GLY A 115 -9.61 -3.71 10.49
C GLY A 115 -9.39 -5.21 10.30
N HIS A 116 -9.17 -5.71 9.08
CA HIS A 116 -8.89 -7.13 8.89
C HIS A 116 -7.63 -7.52 9.70
N PRO A 117 -7.68 -8.52 10.60
CA PRO A 117 -6.65 -8.65 11.63
C PRO A 117 -5.27 -9.02 11.11
N ASP A 118 -5.19 -9.96 10.16
CA ASP A 118 -3.93 -10.51 9.66
C ASP A 118 -3.84 -10.35 8.14
N VAL A 119 -3.20 -9.26 7.73
CA VAL A 119 -2.88 -8.96 6.33
C VAL A 119 -1.39 -8.66 6.23
N ARG A 120 -0.74 -9.32 5.28
CA ARG A 120 0.72 -9.31 5.09
C ARG A 120 1.05 -9.02 3.62
N LEU A 121 2.24 -8.49 3.36
CA LEU A 121 2.79 -8.41 2.00
C LEU A 121 3.80 -9.54 1.77
N LEU A 122 3.81 -10.08 0.56
CA LEU A 122 4.91 -10.91 0.07
C LEU A 122 6.11 -10.01 -0.22
N ASP A 123 7.19 -10.10 0.54
CA ASP A 123 8.37 -9.26 0.33
C ASP A 123 8.98 -9.53 -1.07
N GLY A 124 9.23 -8.47 -1.84
CA GLY A 124 9.66 -8.57 -3.24
C GLY A 124 8.53 -8.78 -4.27
N GLY A 125 7.33 -9.14 -3.82
CA GLY A 125 6.13 -9.22 -4.65
C GLY A 125 6.25 -10.20 -5.81
N ARG A 126 5.56 -9.89 -6.91
CA ARG A 126 5.56 -10.72 -8.12
C ARG A 126 6.96 -10.87 -8.73
N ALA A 127 7.76 -9.80 -8.68
CA ALA A 127 9.08 -9.77 -9.29
C ALA A 127 10.04 -10.77 -8.65
N ALA A 128 10.09 -10.81 -7.31
CA ALA A 128 10.92 -11.76 -6.58
C ALA A 128 10.47 -13.21 -6.83
N TRP A 129 9.16 -13.49 -6.76
CA TRP A 129 8.62 -14.82 -7.04
C TRP A 129 9.06 -15.37 -8.41
N VAL A 130 8.92 -14.55 -9.46
CA VAL A 130 9.32 -14.93 -10.82
C VAL A 130 10.84 -15.03 -10.97
N ALA A 131 11.61 -14.11 -10.37
CA ALA A 131 13.06 -14.11 -10.45
C ALA A 131 13.70 -15.34 -9.77
N GLU A 132 13.06 -15.86 -8.72
CA GLU A 132 13.46 -17.08 -8.03
C GLU A 132 13.08 -18.36 -8.81
N GLY A 133 12.37 -18.24 -9.92
CA GLY A 133 11.96 -19.37 -10.76
C GLY A 133 10.88 -20.24 -10.13
N ARG A 134 10.06 -19.67 -9.23
CA ARG A 134 8.97 -20.37 -8.55
C ARG A 134 7.79 -20.63 -9.47
N ASP A 135 6.99 -21.62 -9.12
CA ASP A 135 5.87 -22.08 -9.94
C ASP A 135 4.83 -20.98 -10.14
N THR A 136 4.30 -20.90 -11.36
CA THR A 136 3.16 -20.04 -11.71
C THR A 136 2.14 -20.84 -12.51
N THR A 137 0.88 -20.42 -12.45
CA THR A 137 -0.22 -21.04 -13.17
C THR A 137 -1.14 -19.99 -13.79
N THR A 138 -1.89 -20.38 -14.82
CA THR A 138 -3.02 -19.61 -15.34
C THR A 138 -4.37 -20.13 -14.84
N ASP A 139 -4.36 -21.21 -14.06
CA ASP A 139 -5.56 -21.86 -13.54
C ASP A 139 -6.16 -21.05 -12.39
N GLU A 140 -7.35 -20.49 -12.62
CA GLU A 140 -8.07 -19.77 -11.57
C GLU A 140 -8.64 -20.75 -10.53
N PRO A 141 -8.42 -20.50 -9.22
CA PRO A 141 -8.90 -21.41 -8.19
C PRO A 141 -10.43 -21.38 -8.11
N ALA A 142 -11.05 -22.54 -7.95
CA ALA A 142 -12.46 -22.61 -7.58
C ALA A 142 -12.63 -22.12 -6.12
N VAL A 143 -13.39 -21.04 -5.92
CA VAL A 143 -13.57 -20.41 -4.61
C VAL A 143 -14.95 -20.72 -4.06
N ALA A 144 -14.99 -21.37 -2.89
CA ALA A 144 -16.20 -21.41 -2.08
C ALA A 144 -16.33 -20.09 -1.30
N PRO A 145 -17.46 -19.38 -1.39
CA PRO A 145 -17.65 -18.17 -0.61
C PRO A 145 -17.56 -18.44 0.89
N ALA A 146 -16.97 -17.51 1.63
CA ALA A 146 -16.86 -17.55 3.09
C ALA A 146 -17.84 -16.56 3.74
N ASP A 147 -18.10 -16.74 5.03
CA ASP A 147 -18.81 -15.75 5.82
C ASP A 147 -17.84 -14.64 6.27
N TYR A 148 -18.13 -13.39 5.87
CA TYR A 148 -17.41 -12.21 6.35
C TYR A 148 -18.41 -11.23 7.01
N PRO A 149 -18.13 -10.74 8.23
CA PRO A 149 -19.02 -9.80 8.90
C PRO A 149 -18.99 -8.42 8.23
N VAL A 150 -20.14 -7.74 8.20
CA VAL A 150 -20.20 -6.31 7.85
C VAL A 150 -19.58 -5.52 9.01
N VAL A 151 -18.42 -4.92 8.76
CA VAL A 151 -17.65 -4.14 9.74
C VAL A 151 -17.60 -2.70 9.29
N ALA A 152 -17.97 -1.77 10.17
CA ALA A 152 -17.89 -0.35 9.87
C ALA A 152 -16.44 0.05 9.53
N ARG A 153 -16.29 0.84 8.46
CA ARG A 153 -15.02 1.42 8.04
C ARG A 153 -14.54 2.44 9.08
N ASP A 154 -13.27 2.41 9.44
CA ASP A 154 -12.61 3.36 10.33
C ASP A 154 -11.48 4.11 9.59
N ASP A 155 -11.83 5.27 9.05
CA ASP A 155 -10.90 6.10 8.27
C ASP A 155 -9.94 6.87 9.17
N ALA A 156 -10.41 7.37 10.32
CA ALA A 156 -9.74 8.43 11.08
C ALA A 156 -8.35 8.04 11.59
N ALA A 157 -8.12 6.75 11.84
CA ALA A 157 -6.85 6.25 12.35
C ALA A 157 -5.71 6.29 11.30
N ILE A 158 -6.02 6.06 10.02
CA ILE A 158 -4.99 5.82 8.99
C ILE A 158 -5.20 6.59 7.67
N ARG A 159 -6.26 7.40 7.58
CA ARG A 159 -6.61 8.21 6.42
C ARG A 159 -6.65 9.68 6.81
N ALA A 160 -6.09 10.53 5.96
CA ALA A 160 -6.21 11.98 6.07
C ALA A 160 -7.00 12.51 4.88
N PHE A 161 -7.86 13.50 5.11
CA PHE A 161 -8.57 14.22 4.05
C PHE A 161 -7.91 15.57 3.77
N LYS A 162 -8.31 16.22 2.67
CA LYS A 162 -7.76 17.52 2.26
C LYS A 162 -7.77 18.57 3.37
N GLU A 163 -8.85 18.63 4.15
CA GLU A 163 -9.01 19.57 5.26
C GLU A 163 -8.05 19.26 6.42
N ASP A 164 -7.78 17.97 6.67
CA ASP A 164 -6.77 17.55 7.65
C ASP A 164 -5.38 17.97 7.20
N VAL A 165 -5.06 17.76 5.91
CA VAL A 165 -3.77 18.16 5.33
C VAL A 165 -3.58 19.67 5.38
N LEU A 166 -4.62 20.46 5.07
CA LEU A 166 -4.58 21.92 5.20
C LEU A 166 -4.26 22.37 6.63
N ALA A 167 -4.84 21.71 7.63
CA ALA A 167 -4.56 21.98 9.04
C ALA A 167 -3.17 21.50 9.48
N HIS A 168 -2.62 20.48 8.81
CA HIS A 168 -1.33 19.86 9.14
C HIS A 168 -0.12 20.67 8.68
N ILE A 169 -0.27 21.58 7.70
CA ILE A 169 0.82 22.40 7.15
C ILE A 169 1.53 23.18 8.27
N GLY A 170 2.83 22.90 8.43
CA GLY A 170 3.66 23.50 9.48
C GLY A 170 3.35 23.05 10.91
N GLN A 171 2.44 22.10 11.11
CA GLN A 171 2.13 21.51 12.42
C GLN A 171 2.78 20.13 12.62
N GLY A 172 2.95 19.36 11.54
CA GLY A 172 3.61 18.06 11.59
C GLY A 172 4.20 17.63 10.24
N PRO A 173 4.85 16.46 10.19
CA PRO A 173 5.52 16.01 8.98
C PRO A 173 4.55 15.66 7.85
N LEU A 174 4.84 16.21 6.67
CA LEU A 174 4.22 15.85 5.40
C LEU A 174 5.28 15.19 4.51
N VAL A 175 5.00 14.00 3.98
CA VAL A 175 5.93 13.24 3.14
C VAL A 175 5.36 13.10 1.73
N ASP A 176 5.94 13.84 0.78
CA ASP A 176 5.65 13.69 -0.64
C ASP A 176 6.53 12.59 -1.23
N VAL A 177 5.90 11.51 -1.67
CA VAL A 177 6.62 10.32 -2.15
C VAL A 177 6.75 10.22 -3.67
N ARG A 178 6.38 11.30 -4.38
CA ARG A 178 6.47 11.37 -5.84
C ARG A 178 7.93 11.57 -6.30
N SER A 179 8.13 11.56 -7.62
CA SER A 179 9.45 11.85 -8.19
C SER A 179 9.90 13.29 -7.90
N PRO A 180 11.22 13.58 -7.91
CA PRO A 180 11.72 14.94 -7.71
C PRO A 180 11.12 15.96 -8.69
N GLY A 181 10.91 15.57 -9.96
CA GLY A 181 10.30 16.44 -10.97
C GLY A 181 8.81 16.75 -10.72
N GLU A 182 8.05 15.79 -10.18
CA GLU A 182 6.68 16.02 -9.71
C GLU A 182 6.65 16.97 -8.50
N PHE A 183 7.59 16.78 -7.55
CA PHE A 183 7.71 17.61 -6.34
C PHE A 183 8.09 19.07 -6.65
N THR A 184 9.04 19.29 -7.56
CA THR A 184 9.44 20.65 -8.00
C THR A 184 8.35 21.32 -8.85
N GLY A 185 7.43 20.53 -9.42
CA GLY A 185 6.41 20.98 -10.34
C GLY A 185 6.90 21.20 -11.77
N GLU A 186 8.08 20.67 -12.11
CA GLU A 186 8.56 20.55 -13.49
C GLU A 186 7.74 19.53 -14.29
N LEU A 187 7.26 18.49 -13.61
CA LEU A 187 6.34 17.49 -14.14
C LEU A 187 4.98 17.57 -13.43
N LEU A 188 3.92 17.25 -14.17
CA LEU A 188 2.55 17.15 -13.67
C LEU A 188 2.13 15.69 -13.42
N HIS A 189 2.90 14.75 -13.95
CA HIS A 189 2.75 13.30 -13.78
C HIS A 189 4.13 12.64 -13.63
N MET A 190 4.18 11.40 -13.14
CA MET A 190 5.41 10.61 -13.12
C MET A 190 6.12 10.61 -14.49
N PRO A 191 7.46 10.53 -14.52
CA PRO A 191 8.21 10.40 -15.77
C PRO A 191 7.63 9.30 -16.67
N ASP A 192 7.67 9.52 -17.98
CA ASP A 192 7.24 8.58 -19.02
C ASP A 192 5.72 8.26 -19.10
N TYR A 193 4.88 8.92 -18.29
CA TYR A 193 3.42 8.85 -18.39
C TYR A 193 2.82 10.16 -18.95
N PRO A 194 1.60 10.12 -19.56
CA PRO A 194 0.92 11.32 -20.04
C PRO A 194 0.81 12.40 -18.96
N GLN A 195 1.24 13.62 -19.29
CA GLN A 195 1.26 14.78 -18.39
C GLN A 195 -0.13 15.41 -18.22
N GLU A 196 -1.13 14.58 -17.93
CA GLU A 196 -2.54 14.96 -17.81
C GLU A 196 -3.06 14.68 -16.39
N GLY A 197 -4.14 15.36 -16.00
CA GLY A 197 -4.88 15.08 -14.76
C GLY A 197 -4.65 16.02 -13.57
N VAL A 198 -3.73 17.00 -13.64
CA VAL A 198 -3.60 18.08 -12.63
C VAL A 198 -3.40 19.45 -13.27
N GLN A 199 -4.02 20.49 -12.68
CA GLN A 199 -3.97 21.86 -13.18
C GLN A 199 -2.73 22.64 -12.71
N ARG A 200 -2.09 22.24 -11.61
CA ARG A 200 -0.91 22.91 -11.03
C ARG A 200 0.14 21.89 -10.58
N GLY A 201 1.40 22.18 -10.90
CA GLY A 201 2.57 21.44 -10.38
C GLY A 201 3.16 22.12 -9.14
N GLY A 202 3.93 21.36 -8.36
CA GLY A 202 4.54 21.76 -7.09
C GLY A 202 4.29 20.69 -6.03
N HIS A 203 4.35 21.07 -4.76
CA HIS A 203 4.04 20.20 -3.62
C HIS A 203 3.21 20.95 -2.56
N VAL A 204 2.69 20.21 -1.58
CA VAL A 204 2.02 20.79 -0.42
C VAL A 204 3.10 21.52 0.40
N PRO A 205 2.90 22.78 0.83
CA PRO A 205 3.91 23.51 1.59
C PRO A 205 4.38 22.72 2.81
N THR A 206 5.64 22.89 3.19
CA THR A 206 6.33 22.16 4.30
C THR A 206 6.57 20.66 4.06
N ALA A 207 6.13 20.09 2.93
CA ALA A 207 6.37 18.68 2.64
C ALA A 207 7.85 18.37 2.35
N SER A 208 8.33 17.27 2.92
CA SER A 208 9.63 16.69 2.58
C SER A 208 9.49 15.74 1.38
N SER A 209 10.45 15.79 0.45
CA SER A 209 10.48 14.89 -0.72
C SER A 209 11.25 13.60 -0.40
N VAL A 210 10.55 12.47 -0.33
CA VAL A 210 11.15 11.14 -0.19
C VAL A 210 10.51 10.19 -1.20
N PRO A 211 11.05 10.10 -2.44
CA PRO A 211 10.51 9.20 -3.46
C PRO A 211 10.35 7.78 -2.93
N TRP A 212 9.16 7.20 -3.06
CA TRP A 212 8.78 5.91 -2.43
C TRP A 212 9.78 4.78 -2.71
N LYS A 213 10.35 4.74 -3.92
CA LYS A 213 11.29 3.71 -4.38
C LYS A 213 12.58 3.67 -3.56
N ARG A 214 12.90 4.72 -2.81
CA ARG A 214 14.04 4.75 -1.88
C ARG A 214 13.93 3.72 -0.77
N ALA A 215 12.73 3.28 -0.42
CA ALA A 215 12.48 2.28 0.61
C ALA A 215 12.54 0.82 0.09
N ALA A 216 12.75 0.62 -1.21
CA ALA A 216 12.85 -0.69 -1.84
C ALA A 216 14.25 -0.95 -2.40
N ASN A 217 14.64 -2.22 -2.46
CA ASN A 217 15.82 -2.72 -3.15
C ASN A 217 15.52 -2.95 -4.64
N GLU A 218 16.56 -3.17 -5.44
CA GLU A 218 16.40 -3.42 -6.89
C GLU A 218 15.61 -4.69 -7.20
N ASP A 219 15.66 -5.68 -6.32
CA ASP A 219 14.97 -6.97 -6.43
C ASP A 219 13.47 -6.91 -6.05
N GLY A 220 12.96 -5.74 -5.67
CA GLY A 220 11.57 -5.58 -5.24
C GLY A 220 11.39 -5.55 -3.73
N THR A 221 12.35 -6.04 -2.95
CA THR A 221 12.18 -6.23 -1.50
C THR A 221 12.33 -4.94 -0.73
N PHE A 222 11.78 -4.87 0.48
CA PHE A 222 12.00 -3.73 1.37
C PHE A 222 13.46 -3.64 1.84
N LYS A 223 13.92 -2.41 2.05
CA LYS A 223 15.22 -2.14 2.69
C LYS A 223 15.26 -2.60 4.15
N THR A 224 16.47 -2.78 4.68
CA THR A 224 16.65 -3.12 6.10
C THR A 224 16.12 -2.00 7.00
N ALA A 225 15.74 -2.35 8.24
CA ALA A 225 15.24 -1.36 9.21
C ALA A 225 16.21 -0.19 9.41
N ASP A 226 17.53 -0.45 9.43
CA ASP A 226 18.55 0.58 9.63
C ASP A 226 18.66 1.54 8.44
N GLU A 227 18.59 1.02 7.21
CA GLU A 227 18.55 1.87 6.01
C GLU A 227 17.27 2.73 5.97
N LEU A 228 16.14 2.14 6.36
CA LEU A 228 14.86 2.85 6.43
C LEU A 228 14.91 3.96 7.50
N ARG A 229 15.44 3.70 8.69
CA ARG A 229 15.66 4.74 9.72
C ARG A 229 16.58 5.84 9.23
N ALA A 230 17.67 5.50 8.54
CA ALA A 230 18.57 6.50 7.96
C ALA A 230 17.83 7.45 6.99
N ILE A 231 16.92 6.92 6.17
CA ILE A 231 16.11 7.72 5.24
C ILE A 231 15.11 8.61 6.00
N TYR A 232 14.28 8.02 6.86
CA TYR A 232 13.12 8.73 7.41
C TYR A 232 13.45 9.51 8.69
N GLU A 233 14.22 8.93 9.62
CA GLU A 233 14.63 9.61 10.85
C GLU A 233 15.88 10.47 10.61
N GLY A 234 16.83 9.97 9.80
CA GLY A 234 18.10 10.63 9.57
C GLY A 234 18.03 11.85 8.64
N GLU A 235 17.39 11.72 7.48
CA GLU A 235 17.40 12.79 6.46
C GLU A 235 16.29 13.82 6.64
N ILE A 236 15.07 13.37 6.97
CA ILE A 236 13.90 14.26 7.12
C ILE A 236 13.47 14.45 8.57
N GLY A 237 14.18 13.82 9.52
CA GLY A 237 14.01 14.10 10.95
C GLY A 237 12.74 13.55 11.57
N LEU A 238 12.10 12.52 10.99
CA LEU A 238 10.94 11.90 11.62
C LEU A 238 11.32 11.33 12.99
N ALA A 239 10.44 11.54 13.96
CA ALA A 239 10.63 11.10 15.33
C ALA A 239 9.44 10.28 15.84
N SER A 240 9.70 9.40 16.81
CA SER A 240 8.65 8.65 17.48
C SER A 240 7.62 9.61 18.10
N GLY A 241 6.33 9.36 17.84
CA GLY A 241 5.21 10.19 18.29
C GLY A 241 4.77 11.26 17.28
N ASP A 242 5.48 11.43 16.16
CA ASP A 242 5.02 12.31 15.07
C ASP A 242 3.70 11.80 14.48
N ASP A 243 2.78 12.73 14.21
CA ASP A 243 1.61 12.50 13.36
C ASP A 243 2.01 12.78 11.91
N VAL A 244 2.33 11.72 11.17
CA VAL A 244 2.91 11.80 9.82
C VAL A 244 1.80 11.64 8.79
N VAL A 245 1.77 12.51 7.79
CA VAL A 245 0.88 12.36 6.64
C VAL A 245 1.69 12.09 5.37
N THR A 246 1.42 10.96 4.72
CA THR A 246 2.04 10.58 3.43
C THR A 246 1.08 10.89 2.28
N TYR A 247 1.60 11.32 1.13
CA TYR A 247 0.79 11.50 -0.08
C TYR A 247 1.61 11.32 -1.37
N CYS A 248 0.91 11.01 -2.46
CA CYS A 248 1.50 10.92 -3.80
C CYS A 248 0.60 11.58 -4.84
N ARG A 249 0.20 10.87 -5.90
CA ARG A 249 -0.75 11.34 -6.92
C ARG A 249 -2.18 10.85 -6.67
N ILE A 250 -2.38 9.56 -6.37
CA ILE A 250 -3.70 8.96 -6.13
C ILE A 250 -3.74 7.98 -4.93
N GLY A 251 -2.79 8.07 -3.98
CA GLY A 251 -2.76 7.26 -2.76
C GLY A 251 -2.01 5.91 -2.85
N GLU A 252 -1.67 5.47 -4.07
CA GLU A 252 -1.07 4.17 -4.37
C GLU A 252 0.39 4.08 -3.87
N ARG A 253 1.24 5.03 -4.26
CA ARG A 253 2.65 5.07 -3.83
C ARG A 253 2.80 5.46 -2.37
N SER A 254 1.91 6.31 -1.85
CA SER A 254 1.95 6.73 -0.45
C SER A 254 1.47 5.64 0.50
N SER A 255 0.65 4.69 0.05
CA SER A 255 0.32 3.49 0.83
C SER A 255 1.54 2.59 1.08
N HIS A 256 2.46 2.48 0.12
CA HIS A 256 3.73 1.77 0.29
C HIS A 256 4.59 2.44 1.39
N THR A 257 4.75 3.76 1.34
CA THR A 257 5.48 4.49 2.40
C THR A 257 4.73 4.44 3.73
N TRP A 258 3.40 4.49 3.74
CA TRP A 258 2.59 4.30 4.95
C TRP A 258 2.87 2.92 5.59
N PHE A 259 2.94 1.85 4.78
CA PHE A 259 3.28 0.51 5.26
C PHE A 259 4.67 0.48 5.89
N VAL A 260 5.66 1.09 5.24
CA VAL A 260 7.04 1.20 5.74
C VAL A 260 7.09 1.90 7.09
N LEU A 261 6.48 3.08 7.21
CA LEU A 261 6.50 3.86 8.45
C LEU A 261 5.74 3.15 9.57
N THR A 262 4.54 2.63 9.27
CA THR A 262 3.66 2.01 10.28
C THR A 262 4.18 0.66 10.73
N HIS A 263 4.51 -0.24 9.81
CA HIS A 263 4.78 -1.64 10.13
C HIS A 263 6.27 -1.97 10.23
N LEU A 264 7.12 -1.37 9.39
CA LEU A 264 8.55 -1.69 9.41
C LEU A 264 9.29 -0.85 10.45
N LEU A 265 8.91 0.42 10.60
CA LEU A 265 9.53 1.35 11.55
C LEU A 265 8.74 1.56 12.85
N GLY A 266 7.44 1.23 12.87
CA GLY A 266 6.63 1.27 14.10
C GLY A 266 6.13 2.66 14.49
N PHE A 267 5.96 3.58 13.53
CA PHE A 267 5.30 4.85 13.79
C PHE A 267 3.80 4.63 14.05
N GLU A 268 3.32 5.12 15.20
CA GLU A 268 1.95 4.87 15.67
C GLU A 268 0.89 5.73 14.99
N HIS A 269 1.28 6.90 14.47
CA HIS A 269 0.37 7.90 13.90
C HIS A 269 0.79 8.24 12.47
N VAL A 270 0.43 7.38 11.54
CA VAL A 270 0.70 7.61 10.10
C VAL A 270 -0.62 7.54 9.34
N ARG A 271 -0.94 8.62 8.62
CA ARG A 271 -2.14 8.72 7.79
C ARG A 271 -1.77 8.86 6.32
N ASN A 272 -2.47 8.12 5.47
CA ASN A 272 -2.36 8.26 4.02
C ASN A 272 -3.40 9.28 3.53
N TYR A 273 -2.96 10.32 2.83
CA TYR A 273 -3.86 11.24 2.12
C TYR A 273 -4.05 10.75 0.68
N ASP A 274 -5.10 9.93 0.48
CA ASP A 274 -5.40 9.27 -0.80
C ASP A 274 -5.91 10.23 -1.88
N GLY A 275 -6.57 11.33 -1.47
CA GLY A 275 -6.92 12.43 -2.36
C GLY A 275 -5.71 12.93 -3.16
N SER A 276 -4.56 13.04 -2.45
CA SER A 276 -3.23 13.23 -2.99
C SER A 276 -3.13 14.40 -3.98
N TRP A 277 -2.11 14.41 -4.86
CA TRP A 277 -1.90 15.52 -5.79
C TRP A 277 -3.00 15.69 -6.83
N VAL A 278 -3.75 14.63 -7.18
CA VAL A 278 -4.90 14.77 -8.09
C VAL A 278 -6.01 15.61 -7.47
N GLU A 279 -6.27 15.48 -6.17
CA GLU A 279 -7.20 16.40 -5.50
C GLU A 279 -6.54 17.77 -5.29
N TRP A 280 -5.36 17.82 -4.66
CA TRP A 280 -4.73 19.07 -4.24
C TRP A 280 -4.38 19.98 -5.41
N GLY A 281 -3.76 19.44 -6.46
CA GLY A 281 -3.32 20.17 -7.65
C GLY A 281 -4.46 20.66 -8.55
N ASN A 282 -5.70 20.24 -8.28
CA ASN A 282 -6.92 20.70 -8.96
C ASN A 282 -7.83 21.54 -8.04
N ALA A 283 -7.57 21.59 -6.73
CA ALA A 283 -8.38 22.34 -5.79
C ALA A 283 -8.16 23.85 -5.95
N VAL A 284 -9.25 24.61 -5.92
CA VAL A 284 -9.20 26.07 -6.05
C VAL A 284 -8.67 26.68 -4.75
N ARG A 285 -7.61 27.49 -4.88
CA ARG A 285 -7.04 28.33 -3.81
C ARG A 285 -6.44 27.57 -2.61
N VAL A 286 -6.03 26.31 -2.79
CA VAL A 286 -5.13 25.65 -1.83
C VAL A 286 -3.69 26.16 -2.02
N PRO A 287 -2.87 26.20 -0.95
CA PRO A 287 -1.49 26.66 -1.07
C PRO A 287 -0.62 25.59 -1.76
N ILE A 288 0.31 26.04 -2.59
CA ILE A 288 1.27 25.19 -3.31
C ILE A 288 2.65 25.85 -3.20
N GLU A 289 3.65 25.04 -2.87
CA GLU A 289 5.05 25.45 -2.83
C GLU A 289 5.80 24.89 -4.05
N LYS A 290 6.80 25.66 -4.50
CA LYS A 290 7.81 25.25 -5.47
C LYS A 290 9.19 25.63 -4.91
N PRO A 291 10.23 24.82 -5.15
CA PRO A 291 11.60 25.13 -4.74
C PRO A 291 12.14 26.43 -5.35
#